data_AF-A0A956RI69-F1
#
_entry.id   AF-A0A956RI69-F1
#
_cell.length_a   1.000
_cell.length_b   1.000
_cell.length_c   1.000
_cell.angle_alpha   90.00
_cell.angle_beta   90.00
_cell.angle_gamma   90.00
#
_symmetry.space_group_name_H-M   'P 1'
#
loop_
_entity.id
_entity.type
_entity.pdbx_description
1 polymer ?
#
loop_
_entity_poly.entity_id
_entity_poly.type
_entity_poly.pdbx_seq_one_letter_code
_entity_poly.pdbx_strand_id
1 'polypeptide(L)'
;MNARGCRPSPLPRPRRSLVRRPSASAAATANSATARSATTATSTSPATTAPGALDCEALPWCGDGIHQPDHEACDDGDLDNKDDCLTSCEAASCGDGYLHTGVEQCDFAATNDCTNECTLPGCGNGVVDEGEECDDGNTDETDECTSMCADARCGDGFTQVSNEEECDDGNEDDDDGCNTACARDRVVFVTSEIYSGYELGGLVGADAICQSFANDAELENADS
;
A
#
# COMPACT_ATOMS: atom_id res chain seq x y z
N MET A 1 -29.57 -40.36 34.96
CA MET A 1 -28.15 -40.80 35.01
C MET A 1 -27.28 -39.63 34.59
N ASN A 2 -26.40 -39.18 35.49
CA ASN A 2 -25.43 -38.10 35.30
C ASN A 2 -24.36 -38.50 34.27
N ALA A 3 -24.02 -37.61 33.34
CA ALA A 3 -22.72 -37.58 32.70
C ALA A 3 -22.23 -36.11 32.70
N ARG A 4 -21.68 -35.69 33.83
CA ARG A 4 -20.93 -34.44 33.97
C ARG A 4 -19.61 -34.62 33.24
N GLY A 5 -19.51 -34.10 32.02
CA GLY A 5 -18.26 -34.04 31.25
C GLY A 5 -17.28 -33.08 31.92
N CYS A 6 -16.18 -33.64 32.42
CA CYS A 6 -15.06 -32.90 32.99
C CYS A 6 -14.41 -32.00 31.93
N ARG A 7 -14.45 -30.68 32.14
CA ARG A 7 -13.63 -29.72 31.40
C ARG A 7 -12.16 -29.83 31.87
N PRO A 8 -11.18 -29.87 30.96
CA PRO A 8 -9.77 -29.80 31.33
C PRO A 8 -9.41 -28.38 31.81
N SER A 9 -8.71 -28.31 32.95
CA SER A 9 -8.18 -27.06 33.52
C SER A 9 -7.01 -26.53 32.67
N PRO A 10 -6.89 -25.21 32.47
CA PRO A 10 -5.79 -24.62 31.71
C PRO A 10 -4.47 -24.72 32.49
N LEU A 11 -3.42 -25.19 31.81
CA LEU A 11 -2.06 -25.23 32.32
C LEU A 11 -1.53 -23.81 32.60
N PRO A 12 -0.75 -23.60 33.68
CA PRO A 12 -0.17 -22.30 33.97
C PRO A 12 0.90 -21.92 32.93
N ARG A 13 0.76 -20.72 32.34
CA ARG A 13 1.72 -20.11 31.40
C ARG A 13 3.07 -19.84 32.08
N PRO A 14 4.22 -20.08 31.43
CA PRO A 14 5.52 -19.68 31.96
C PRO A 14 5.66 -18.15 32.00
N ARG A 15 6.20 -17.64 33.11
CA ARG A 15 6.44 -16.22 33.34
C ARG A 15 7.64 -15.71 32.54
N ARG A 16 7.34 -14.70 31.71
CA ARG A 16 8.15 -13.60 31.16
C ARG A 16 9.60 -13.46 31.70
N SER A 17 10.59 -13.57 30.82
CA SER A 17 11.92 -12.95 30.99
C SER A 17 12.03 -11.75 30.03
N LEU A 18 11.82 -10.56 30.57
CA LEU A 18 12.15 -9.28 29.92
C LEU A 18 13.67 -9.13 29.92
N VAL A 19 14.32 -9.43 28.80
CA VAL A 19 15.71 -8.99 28.56
C VAL A 19 15.66 -7.54 28.10
N ARG A 20 15.96 -6.62 29.03
CA ARG A 20 16.29 -5.21 28.72
C ARG A 20 17.58 -5.20 27.89
N ARG A 21 17.50 -4.80 26.62
CA ARG A 21 18.67 -4.34 25.86
C ARG A 21 18.87 -2.85 26.15
N PRO A 22 20.08 -2.40 26.51
CA PRO A 22 20.35 -0.99 26.72
C PRO A 22 20.44 -0.25 25.38
N SER A 23 19.78 0.90 25.36
CA SER A 23 19.91 2.00 24.41
C SER A 23 21.33 2.57 24.44
N ALA A 24 21.91 2.84 23.26
CA ALA A 24 23.03 3.76 23.11
C ALA A 24 22.82 4.58 21.84
N SER A 25 22.31 5.80 22.04
CA SER A 25 22.62 6.94 21.17
C SER A 25 24.10 7.27 21.33
N ALA A 26 24.78 7.59 20.24
CA ALA A 26 25.41 8.89 20.03
C ALA A 26 26.29 8.86 18.78
N ALA A 27 26.03 9.84 17.93
CA ALA A 27 26.90 10.29 16.87
C ALA A 27 28.29 10.67 17.40
N ALA A 28 29.32 10.41 16.61
CA ALA A 28 30.58 11.14 16.68
C ALA A 28 31.10 11.37 15.26
N THR A 29 30.98 12.61 14.85
CA THR A 29 31.47 13.20 13.62
C THR A 29 32.96 13.51 13.73
N ALA A 30 33.65 13.33 12.60
CA ALA A 30 34.83 14.05 12.10
C ALA A 30 36.25 13.87 12.68
N ASN A 31 37.14 13.85 11.69
CA ASN A 31 38.51 14.37 11.63
C ASN A 31 39.65 13.51 12.22
N SER A 32 40.56 13.07 11.35
CA SER A 32 41.70 13.92 10.97
C SER A 32 42.62 13.21 9.97
N ALA A 33 42.90 13.90 8.88
CA ALA A 33 44.04 13.65 8.02
C ALA A 33 45.34 13.75 8.84
N THR A 34 46.24 12.79 8.68
CA THR A 34 47.66 13.03 8.96
C THR A 34 48.49 12.22 7.98
N ALA A 35 49.00 12.93 6.97
CA ALA A 35 50.13 12.50 6.17
C ALA A 35 51.39 12.43 7.04
N ARG A 36 52.17 11.35 6.89
CA ARG A 36 53.63 11.29 7.05
C ARG A 36 54.10 9.92 6.57
N SER A 37 54.73 9.87 5.39
CA SER A 37 56.18 9.97 5.19
C SER A 37 56.80 8.59 4.97
N ALA A 38 56.88 8.27 3.68
CA ALA A 38 58.05 7.75 2.99
C ALA A 38 59.20 7.25 3.89
N THR A 39 59.36 5.93 3.92
CA THR A 39 60.67 5.29 4.11
C THR A 39 60.96 4.43 2.88
N THR A 40 61.85 5.00 2.06
CA THR A 40 62.83 4.34 1.20
C THR A 40 62.93 2.82 1.31
N ALA A 41 62.40 2.12 0.31
CA ALA A 41 62.94 0.85 -0.14
C ALA A 41 63.48 1.07 -1.56
N THR A 42 64.77 1.42 -1.62
CA THR A 42 65.57 1.35 -2.83
C THR A 42 65.75 -0.12 -3.19
N SER A 43 65.00 -0.60 -4.18
CA SER A 43 65.37 -1.79 -4.94
C SER A 43 65.46 -1.39 -6.42
N THR A 44 66.62 -0.85 -6.77
CA THR A 44 67.07 -0.74 -8.15
C THR A 44 67.30 -2.16 -8.66
N SER A 45 66.34 -2.69 -9.43
CA SER A 45 66.55 -3.86 -10.30
C SER A 45 66.33 -3.43 -11.75
N PRO A 46 67.16 -3.92 -12.68
CA PRO A 46 67.30 -3.33 -14.00
C PRO A 46 66.10 -3.63 -14.87
N ALA A 47 65.71 -2.63 -15.67
CA ALA A 47 64.89 -2.82 -16.85
C ALA A 47 65.55 -3.87 -17.75
N THR A 48 65.08 -5.10 -17.64
CA THR A 48 65.38 -6.18 -18.58
C THR A 48 64.08 -6.42 -19.32
N THR A 49 64.06 -5.99 -20.57
CA THR A 49 63.03 -6.31 -21.56
C THR A 49 62.78 -7.82 -21.54
N ALA A 50 61.69 -8.23 -20.92
CA ALA A 50 61.13 -9.57 -21.06
C ALA A 50 59.97 -9.47 -22.06
N PRO A 51 59.98 -10.21 -23.18
CA PRO A 51 58.78 -10.37 -23.98
C PRO A 51 57.82 -11.25 -23.18
N GLY A 52 56.62 -10.73 -22.91
CA GLY A 52 55.54 -11.47 -22.24
C GLY A 52 55.74 -11.59 -20.73
N ALA A 53 55.74 -10.46 -20.02
CA ALA A 53 55.09 -10.47 -18.72
C ALA A 53 53.66 -10.97 -19.01
N LEU A 54 53.27 -12.08 -18.39
CA LEU A 54 51.88 -12.51 -18.36
C LEU A 54 51.10 -11.29 -17.87
N ASP A 55 50.50 -10.58 -18.80
CA ASP A 55 49.34 -9.81 -18.47
C ASP A 55 48.38 -10.86 -17.91
N CYS A 56 47.77 -10.56 -16.78
CA CYS A 56 46.55 -11.25 -16.47
C CYS A 56 45.60 -10.84 -17.59
N GLU A 57 45.60 -11.58 -18.71
CA GLU A 57 44.45 -11.68 -19.61
C GLU A 57 43.37 -12.25 -18.67
N ALA A 58 42.80 -11.38 -17.83
CA ALA A 58 41.63 -11.67 -17.03
C ALA A 58 40.60 -12.04 -18.08
N LEU A 59 40.35 -13.34 -18.19
CA LEU A 59 39.38 -13.84 -19.14
C LEU A 59 38.11 -13.03 -18.90
N PRO A 60 37.48 -12.49 -19.97
CA PRO A 60 36.23 -11.75 -19.83
C PRO A 60 35.29 -12.57 -18.96
N TRP A 61 34.98 -12.04 -17.78
CA TRP A 61 34.18 -12.69 -16.78
C TRP A 61 33.23 -11.66 -16.20
N CYS A 62 32.05 -12.11 -15.80
CA CYS A 62 31.09 -11.20 -15.18
C CYS A 62 31.58 -10.74 -13.81
N GLY A 63 31.53 -9.44 -13.55
CA GLY A 63 31.83 -8.85 -12.26
C GLY A 63 33.28 -8.48 -12.02
N ASP A 64 34.12 -8.22 -13.05
CA ASP A 64 35.42 -7.55 -12.82
C ASP A 64 35.31 -6.03 -12.66
N GLY A 65 34.15 -5.44 -12.96
CA GLY A 65 33.95 -4.00 -12.97
C GLY A 65 34.35 -3.37 -14.31
N ILE A 66 34.46 -4.15 -15.39
CA ILE A 66 34.88 -3.68 -16.71
C ILE A 66 33.91 -4.18 -17.77
N HIS A 67 32.99 -3.31 -18.21
CA HIS A 67 32.06 -3.64 -19.30
C HIS A 67 32.75 -3.89 -20.65
N GLN A 68 32.68 -5.13 -21.15
CA GLN A 68 33.22 -5.60 -22.42
C GLN A 68 32.09 -5.99 -23.40
N PRO A 69 31.62 -5.07 -24.26
CA PRO A 69 30.38 -5.24 -25.05
C PRO A 69 30.39 -6.39 -26.06
N ASP A 70 31.56 -6.93 -26.40
CA ASP A 70 31.70 -8.10 -27.28
C ASP A 70 31.55 -9.44 -26.52
N HIS A 71 31.57 -9.42 -25.19
CA HIS A 71 31.55 -10.61 -24.33
C HIS A 71 30.44 -10.60 -23.27
N GLU A 72 29.93 -9.44 -22.86
CA GLU A 72 28.85 -9.30 -21.88
C GLU A 72 27.90 -8.16 -22.23
N ALA A 73 26.64 -8.28 -21.80
CA ALA A 73 25.64 -7.23 -22.00
C ALA A 73 25.78 -6.12 -20.96
N CYS A 74 26.26 -6.43 -19.76
CA CYS A 74 26.44 -5.51 -18.64
C CYS A 74 27.54 -6.04 -17.69
N ASP A 75 28.11 -5.18 -16.84
CA ASP A 75 28.97 -5.54 -15.70
C ASP A 75 28.83 -4.46 -14.61
N ASP A 76 28.46 -4.84 -13.39
CA ASP A 76 28.31 -3.96 -12.21
C ASP A 76 29.41 -4.19 -11.15
N GLY A 77 30.40 -5.03 -11.46
CA GLY A 77 31.57 -5.26 -10.64
C GLY A 77 31.40 -6.27 -9.50
N ASP A 78 30.31 -7.03 -9.48
CA ASP A 78 30.19 -8.18 -8.60
C ASP A 78 29.39 -9.38 -9.19
N LEU A 79 28.94 -10.28 -8.33
CA LEU A 79 28.27 -11.54 -8.70
C LEU A 79 26.99 -11.73 -7.86
N ASP A 80 26.34 -10.64 -7.47
CA ASP A 80 24.95 -10.68 -7.02
C ASP A 80 24.03 -10.81 -8.25
N ASN A 81 22.81 -11.31 -8.06
CA ASN A 81 21.79 -11.36 -9.11
C ASN A 81 20.64 -10.39 -8.78
N LYS A 82 20.87 -9.44 -7.87
CA LYS A 82 19.82 -8.63 -7.24
C LYS A 82 19.98 -7.14 -7.50
N ASP A 83 20.87 -6.80 -8.40
CA ASP A 83 21.30 -5.48 -8.78
C ASP A 83 21.33 -5.37 -10.30
N ASP A 84 22.22 -4.56 -10.87
CA ASP A 84 22.10 -4.12 -12.26
C ASP A 84 22.46 -5.24 -13.26
N CYS A 85 23.25 -6.24 -12.85
CA CYS A 85 23.62 -7.40 -13.65
C CYS A 85 23.36 -8.74 -12.98
N LEU A 86 23.00 -9.72 -13.79
CA LEU A 86 23.05 -11.11 -13.37
C LEU A 86 24.48 -11.64 -13.42
N THR A 87 24.76 -12.66 -12.63
CA THR A 87 25.97 -13.51 -12.71
C THR A 87 26.18 -14.17 -14.08
N SER A 88 25.16 -14.19 -14.94
CA SER A 88 25.22 -14.63 -16.34
C SER A 88 25.63 -13.52 -17.32
N CYS A 89 25.88 -12.29 -16.83
CA CYS A 89 26.22 -11.13 -17.64
C CYS A 89 25.14 -10.66 -18.61
N GLU A 90 23.90 -10.93 -18.20
CA GLU A 90 22.70 -10.36 -18.77
C GLU A 90 22.25 -9.21 -17.88
N ALA A 91 21.80 -8.12 -18.52
CA ALA A 91 21.19 -7.02 -17.79
C ALA A 91 19.96 -7.57 -17.08
N ALA A 92 19.93 -7.35 -15.79
CA ALA A 92 18.92 -7.98 -14.99
C ALA A 92 17.57 -7.26 -15.27
N SER A 93 16.46 -8.00 -15.25
CA SER A 93 15.18 -7.54 -15.78
C SER A 93 13.99 -8.30 -15.22
N CYS A 94 12.83 -7.64 -15.21
CA CYS A 94 11.58 -8.23 -14.76
C CYS A 94 11.24 -9.54 -15.50
N GLY A 95 11.12 -10.63 -14.75
CA GLY A 95 10.83 -11.96 -15.25
C GLY A 95 12.06 -12.81 -15.54
N ASP A 96 13.26 -12.39 -15.14
CA ASP A 96 14.49 -13.18 -15.26
C ASP A 96 14.69 -14.22 -14.14
N GLY A 97 13.81 -14.21 -13.13
CA GLY A 97 13.82 -15.12 -11.99
C GLY A 97 14.52 -14.58 -10.75
N TYR A 98 15.03 -13.33 -10.78
CA TYR A 98 15.68 -12.67 -9.67
C TYR A 98 15.06 -11.31 -9.37
N LEU A 99 15.13 -10.87 -8.10
CA LEU A 99 14.56 -9.60 -7.65
C LEU A 99 15.61 -8.50 -7.71
N HIS A 100 15.38 -7.45 -8.51
CA HIS A 100 16.19 -6.23 -8.46
C HIS A 100 15.88 -5.39 -7.23
N THR A 101 16.79 -5.41 -6.28
CA THR A 101 16.65 -4.69 -5.03
C THR A 101 16.66 -3.18 -5.28
N GLY A 102 15.51 -2.54 -5.04
CA GLY A 102 15.35 -1.09 -5.16
C GLY A 102 14.90 -0.60 -6.54
N VAL A 103 14.75 -1.51 -7.52
CA VAL A 103 14.09 -1.23 -8.81
C VAL A 103 12.76 -1.97 -8.90
N GLU A 104 12.73 -3.23 -8.48
CA GLU A 104 11.56 -4.11 -8.54
C GLU A 104 11.02 -4.39 -7.13
N GLN A 105 9.71 -4.60 -7.02
CA GLN A 105 9.08 -5.01 -5.75
C GLN A 105 8.97 -6.54 -5.63
N CYS A 106 8.87 -7.22 -6.77
CA CYS A 106 8.80 -8.67 -6.93
C CYS A 106 9.34 -9.03 -8.32
N ASP A 107 9.55 -10.32 -8.60
CA ASP A 107 9.90 -10.81 -9.94
C ASP A 107 8.78 -11.70 -10.48
N PHE A 108 8.32 -11.39 -11.70
CA PHE A 108 7.19 -12.08 -12.34
C PHE A 108 7.43 -13.58 -12.53
N ALA A 109 8.68 -13.99 -12.82
CA ALA A 109 9.01 -15.40 -13.06
C ALA A 109 9.29 -16.18 -11.77
N ALA A 110 9.62 -15.49 -10.67
CA ALA A 110 9.87 -16.10 -9.36
C ALA A 110 8.57 -16.36 -8.58
N THR A 111 7.56 -15.49 -8.71
CA THR A 111 6.27 -15.61 -8.01
C THR A 111 5.11 -15.12 -8.87
N ASN A 112 4.02 -15.90 -8.98
CA ASN A 112 2.83 -15.50 -9.74
C ASN A 112 2.01 -14.35 -9.09
N ASP A 113 2.44 -13.81 -7.94
CA ASP A 113 1.82 -12.66 -7.26
C ASP A 113 2.54 -11.35 -7.64
N CYS A 114 2.87 -11.17 -8.91
CA CYS A 114 3.60 -10.01 -9.40
C CYS A 114 3.05 -9.61 -10.76
N THR A 115 2.95 -8.30 -11.03
CA THR A 115 2.53 -7.81 -12.35
C THR A 115 3.68 -7.98 -13.37
N ASN A 116 3.37 -7.85 -14.67
CA ASN A 116 4.42 -7.87 -15.72
C ASN A 116 5.39 -6.67 -15.64
N GLU A 117 5.08 -5.66 -14.81
CA GLU A 117 5.93 -4.50 -14.54
C GLU A 117 6.74 -4.66 -13.23
N CYS A 118 6.77 -5.88 -12.66
CA CYS A 118 7.47 -6.22 -11.43
C CYS A 118 7.07 -5.37 -10.21
N THR A 119 5.80 -4.96 -10.20
CA THR A 119 5.14 -4.37 -9.04
C THR A 119 4.28 -5.42 -8.35
N LEU A 120 4.15 -5.30 -7.02
CA LEU A 120 3.20 -6.15 -6.31
C LEU A 120 1.78 -5.76 -6.74
N PRO A 121 0.91 -6.74 -7.03
CA PRO A 121 -0.49 -6.47 -7.23
C PRO A 121 -1.07 -5.90 -5.93
N GLY A 122 -2.00 -4.97 -6.06
CA GLY A 122 -2.63 -4.42 -4.88
C GLY A 122 -3.41 -3.17 -5.14
N CYS A 123 -4.45 -3.04 -4.32
CA CYS A 123 -5.45 -2.03 -4.49
C CYS A 123 -4.94 -0.59 -4.42
N GLY A 124 -5.39 0.21 -5.38
CA GLY A 124 -5.07 1.62 -5.55
C GLY A 124 -3.82 1.86 -6.37
N ASN A 125 -3.39 0.89 -7.18
CA ASN A 125 -2.22 1.02 -8.05
C ASN A 125 -2.57 1.52 -9.47
N GLY A 126 -3.87 1.64 -9.79
CA GLY A 126 -4.42 2.08 -11.05
C GLY A 126 -4.59 0.98 -12.10
N VAL A 127 -4.41 -0.29 -11.71
CA VAL A 127 -4.48 -1.47 -12.57
C VAL A 127 -5.33 -2.52 -11.89
N VAL A 128 -6.41 -2.94 -12.53
CA VAL A 128 -7.26 -4.02 -12.01
C VAL A 128 -6.50 -5.35 -12.11
N ASP A 129 -6.00 -5.83 -10.98
CA ASP A 129 -5.26 -7.08 -10.86
C ASP A 129 -6.18 -8.31 -10.68
N GLU A 130 -5.61 -9.52 -10.72
CA GLU A 130 -6.40 -10.75 -10.54
C GLU A 130 -6.98 -10.82 -9.11
N GLY A 131 -8.32 -10.75 -9.00
CA GLY A 131 -9.04 -10.79 -7.74
C GLY A 131 -9.63 -9.45 -7.30
N GLU A 132 -9.31 -8.37 -8.00
CA GLU A 132 -9.91 -7.05 -7.82
C GLU A 132 -11.15 -6.90 -8.73
N GLU A 133 -12.21 -6.27 -8.23
CA GLU A 133 -13.39 -5.91 -9.04
C GLU A 133 -13.17 -4.57 -9.76
N CYS A 134 -12.45 -3.65 -9.13
CA CYS A 134 -12.08 -2.32 -9.61
C CYS A 134 -10.69 -1.91 -9.07
N ASP A 135 -10.09 -0.87 -9.66
CA ASP A 135 -8.96 -0.12 -9.09
C ASP A 135 -8.97 1.30 -9.72
N ASP A 136 -9.16 2.33 -8.91
CA ASP A 136 -9.24 3.73 -9.34
C ASP A 136 -7.93 4.53 -9.10
N GLY A 137 -6.85 3.82 -8.76
CA GLY A 137 -5.53 4.40 -8.51
C GLY A 137 -5.39 5.06 -7.14
N ASN A 138 -6.33 4.84 -6.22
CA ASN A 138 -6.21 5.29 -4.84
C ASN A 138 -6.90 4.31 -3.86
N THR A 139 -6.93 4.66 -2.57
CA THR A 139 -7.53 3.82 -1.52
C THR A 139 -8.59 4.60 -0.72
N ASP A 140 -9.25 5.56 -1.37
CA ASP A 140 -10.32 6.35 -0.81
C ASP A 140 -11.61 5.54 -0.83
N GLU A 141 -12.22 5.36 0.34
CA GLU A 141 -13.47 4.61 0.44
C GLU A 141 -14.66 5.39 -0.12
N THR A 142 -14.50 6.63 -0.58
CA THR A 142 -15.60 7.52 -1.02
C THR A 142 -15.72 7.71 -2.54
N ASP A 143 -14.90 7.00 -3.29
CA ASP A 143 -14.81 7.07 -4.75
C ASP A 143 -15.49 5.85 -5.44
N GLU A 144 -15.20 5.62 -6.72
CA GLU A 144 -15.82 4.55 -7.51
C GLU A 144 -15.38 3.15 -7.04
N CYS A 145 -14.22 3.06 -6.37
CA CYS A 145 -13.63 1.82 -5.89
C CYS A 145 -13.26 1.92 -4.40
N THR A 146 -13.60 0.89 -3.62
CA THR A 146 -13.24 0.85 -2.19
C THR A 146 -11.75 0.53 -2.00
N SER A 147 -11.20 0.75 -0.80
CA SER A 147 -9.80 0.39 -0.48
C SER A 147 -9.52 -1.12 -0.48
N MET A 148 -10.57 -1.92 -0.58
CA MET A 148 -10.52 -3.37 -0.75
C MET A 148 -10.63 -3.81 -2.22
N CYS A 149 -10.66 -2.86 -3.15
CA CYS A 149 -10.82 -3.08 -4.59
C CYS A 149 -12.09 -3.87 -4.92
N ALA A 150 -13.14 -3.59 -4.15
CA ALA A 150 -14.51 -3.95 -4.46
C ALA A 150 -15.21 -2.73 -5.05
N ASP A 151 -16.08 -2.97 -6.04
CA ASP A 151 -16.95 -1.93 -6.58
C ASP A 151 -17.71 -1.29 -5.43
N ALA A 152 -17.75 0.04 -5.42
CA ALA A 152 -18.51 0.74 -4.41
C ALA A 152 -20.01 0.51 -4.63
N ARG A 153 -20.76 0.27 -3.54
CA ARG A 153 -22.16 -0.16 -3.63
C ARG A 153 -22.98 0.47 -2.54
N CYS A 154 -24.20 0.85 -2.91
CA CYS A 154 -25.20 1.23 -1.95
C CYS A 154 -25.42 0.16 -0.86
N GLY A 155 -25.34 0.58 0.39
CA GLY A 155 -25.43 -0.25 1.59
C GLY A 155 -24.09 -0.79 2.08
N ASP A 156 -22.95 -0.33 1.54
CA ASP A 156 -21.61 -0.76 1.98
C ASP A 156 -21.07 0.03 3.19
N GLY A 157 -21.79 1.08 3.60
CA GLY A 157 -21.47 1.93 4.75
C GLY A 157 -20.68 3.18 4.38
N PHE A 158 -20.40 3.41 3.10
CA PHE A 158 -19.70 4.58 2.59
C PHE A 158 -20.57 5.33 1.58
N THR A 159 -20.62 6.66 1.70
CA THR A 159 -21.40 7.47 0.76
C THR A 159 -20.52 7.92 -0.40
N GLN A 160 -20.80 7.36 -1.58
CA GLN A 160 -19.97 7.54 -2.77
C GLN A 160 -20.51 8.65 -3.66
N VAL A 161 -20.08 9.89 -3.39
CA VAL A 161 -20.58 11.06 -4.14
C VAL A 161 -20.22 10.99 -5.62
N SER A 162 -19.11 10.34 -5.97
CA SER A 162 -18.71 10.08 -7.36
C SER A 162 -19.70 9.20 -8.12
N ASN A 163 -20.38 8.27 -7.43
CA ASN A 163 -21.41 7.38 -7.99
C ASN A 163 -22.83 7.95 -7.87
N GLU A 164 -22.95 9.26 -7.60
CA GLU A 164 -24.21 9.96 -7.38
C GLU A 164 -25.06 9.43 -6.22
N GLU A 165 -24.43 8.82 -5.20
CA GLU A 165 -25.12 8.44 -3.97
C GLU A 165 -25.45 9.67 -3.13
N GLU A 166 -26.71 9.82 -2.75
CA GLU A 166 -27.15 10.90 -1.86
C GLU A 166 -26.98 10.54 -0.38
N CYS A 167 -27.03 9.25 -0.07
CA CYS A 167 -26.92 8.65 1.26
C CYS A 167 -26.36 7.24 1.14
N ASP A 168 -25.89 6.71 2.27
CA ASP A 168 -25.63 5.29 2.51
C ASP A 168 -25.80 5.06 4.02
N ASP A 169 -26.59 4.06 4.42
CA ASP A 169 -26.81 3.70 5.83
C ASP A 169 -26.30 2.29 6.19
N GLY A 170 -25.48 1.70 5.32
CA GLY A 170 -24.83 0.41 5.52
C GLY A 170 -25.77 -0.79 5.43
N ASN A 171 -26.94 -0.65 4.80
CA ASN A 171 -27.85 -1.75 4.55
C ASN A 171 -28.63 -1.59 3.21
N GLU A 172 -29.42 -2.60 2.84
CA GLU A 172 -30.22 -2.61 1.59
C GLU A 172 -31.73 -2.65 1.91
N ASP A 173 -32.16 -2.15 3.07
CA ASP A 173 -33.56 -2.08 3.47
C ASP A 173 -34.16 -0.74 2.99
N ASP A 174 -35.30 -0.79 2.29
CA ASP A 174 -36.04 0.43 1.93
C ASP A 174 -36.81 1.00 3.16
N ASP A 175 -37.15 2.29 3.12
CA ASP A 175 -37.99 3.01 4.09
C ASP A 175 -37.32 3.33 5.46
N ASP A 176 -36.00 3.27 5.58
CA ASP A 176 -35.25 3.67 6.78
C ASP A 176 -34.47 5.00 6.62
N GLY A 177 -34.61 5.64 5.46
CA GLY A 177 -34.02 6.94 5.16
C GLY A 177 -33.04 6.91 3.98
N CYS A 178 -32.55 5.73 3.60
CA CYS A 178 -31.79 5.53 2.37
C CYS A 178 -32.27 4.27 1.64
N ASN A 179 -32.93 4.43 0.50
CA ASN A 179 -33.37 3.25 -0.26
C ASN A 179 -32.22 2.54 -0.97
N THR A 180 -32.49 1.37 -1.56
CA THR A 180 -31.49 0.57 -2.28
C THR A 180 -30.91 1.23 -3.55
N ALA A 181 -31.41 2.40 -3.93
CA ALA A 181 -30.84 3.21 -5.00
C ALA A 181 -29.97 4.38 -4.48
N CYS A 182 -29.65 4.36 -3.18
CA CYS A 182 -28.87 5.39 -2.47
C CYS A 182 -29.43 6.80 -2.64
N ALA A 183 -30.75 6.88 -2.78
CA ALA A 183 -31.49 8.12 -2.77
C ALA A 183 -32.16 8.30 -1.41
N ARG A 184 -32.15 9.52 -0.88
CA ARG A 184 -32.87 9.78 0.37
C ARG A 184 -34.37 9.61 0.17
N ASP A 185 -34.99 8.89 1.10
CA ASP A 185 -36.43 8.77 1.10
C ASP A 185 -37.09 10.11 1.43
N ARG A 186 -38.08 10.48 0.61
CA ARG A 186 -38.85 11.71 0.80
C ARG A 186 -40.21 11.37 1.39
N VAL A 187 -40.38 11.68 2.66
CA VAL A 187 -41.65 11.49 3.36
C VAL A 187 -42.46 12.78 3.34
N VAL A 188 -43.75 12.66 3.00
CA VAL A 188 -44.72 13.75 3.15
C VAL A 188 -45.57 13.45 4.37
N PHE A 189 -45.45 14.27 5.41
CA PHE A 189 -46.29 14.19 6.59
C PHE A 189 -47.28 15.36 6.61
N VAL A 190 -48.38 15.16 7.34
CA VAL A 190 -49.39 16.19 7.57
C VAL A 190 -49.67 16.26 9.05
N THR A 191 -49.90 17.47 9.55
CA THR A 191 -50.29 17.67 10.94
C THR A 191 -51.77 17.33 11.12
N SER A 192 -52.15 16.80 12.28
CA SER A 192 -53.56 16.60 12.64
C SER A 192 -54.27 17.89 13.05
N GLU A 193 -53.49 18.94 13.33
CA GLU A 193 -53.95 20.29 13.67
C GLU A 193 -54.29 21.06 12.39
N ILE A 194 -55.47 21.69 12.34
CA ILE A 194 -55.89 22.51 11.20
C ILE A 194 -55.52 23.96 11.46
N TYR A 195 -54.65 24.53 10.63
CA TYR A 195 -54.25 25.93 10.73
C TYR A 195 -55.00 26.81 9.74
N SER A 196 -55.41 27.99 10.20
CA SER A 196 -55.94 29.03 9.32
C SER A 196 -54.80 29.81 8.67
N GLY A 197 -54.95 30.26 7.41
CA GLY A 197 -53.85 30.91 6.67
C GLY A 197 -53.24 32.18 7.30
N TYR A 198 -53.92 32.83 8.25
CA TYR A 198 -53.38 33.98 8.98
C TYR A 198 -52.57 33.59 10.24
N GLU A 199 -52.69 32.34 10.71
CA GLU A 199 -52.01 31.81 11.91
C GLU A 199 -50.63 31.25 11.57
N LEU A 200 -50.40 30.91 10.30
CA LEU A 200 -49.14 30.34 9.81
C LEU A 200 -48.00 31.36 9.71
N GLY A 201 -48.27 32.66 9.74
CA GLY A 201 -47.19 33.66 9.63
C GLY A 201 -46.47 33.70 8.26
N GLY A 202 -47.12 33.21 7.19
CA GLY A 202 -46.53 33.10 5.85
C GLY A 202 -45.83 31.76 5.61
N LEU A 203 -45.06 31.64 4.52
CA LEU A 203 -44.32 30.41 4.19
C LEU A 203 -43.31 30.05 5.29
N VAL A 204 -42.47 31.01 5.67
CA VAL A 204 -41.44 30.81 6.72
C VAL A 204 -42.04 30.33 8.05
N GLY A 205 -43.21 30.83 8.43
CA GLY A 205 -43.87 30.40 9.65
C GLY A 205 -44.57 29.04 9.52
N ALA A 206 -45.11 28.72 8.33
CA ALA A 206 -45.63 27.39 8.02
C ALA A 206 -44.52 26.34 8.06
N ASP A 207 -43.36 26.62 7.45
CA ASP A 207 -42.18 25.76 7.46
C ASP A 207 -41.70 25.51 8.90
N ALA A 208 -41.64 26.57 9.72
CA ALA A 208 -41.25 26.43 11.13
C ALA A 208 -42.22 25.55 11.94
N ILE A 209 -43.52 25.61 11.65
CA ILE A 209 -44.52 24.75 12.28
C ILE A 209 -44.30 23.30 11.84
N CYS A 210 -44.20 23.03 10.54
CA CYS A 210 -43.92 21.69 10.00
C CYS A 210 -42.63 21.10 10.60
N GLN A 211 -41.54 21.87 10.63
CA GLN A 211 -40.27 21.46 11.21
C GLN A 211 -40.40 21.09 12.69
N SER A 212 -41.18 21.86 13.47
CA SER A 212 -41.39 21.56 14.89
C SER A 212 -42.09 20.21 15.10
N PHE A 213 -43.11 19.90 14.29
CA PHE A 213 -43.80 18.62 14.36
C PHE A 213 -42.95 17.46 13.86
N ALA A 214 -42.13 17.67 12.83
CA ALA A 214 -41.17 16.67 12.37
C ALA A 214 -40.17 16.30 13.47
N ASN A 215 -39.62 17.31 14.15
CA ASN A 215 -38.69 17.10 15.26
C ASN A 215 -39.35 16.37 16.44
N ASP A 216 -40.58 16.75 16.81
CA ASP A 216 -41.34 16.10 17.88
C ASP A 216 -41.72 14.64 17.55
N ALA A 217 -41.85 14.33 16.25
CA ALA A 217 -42.13 12.99 15.75
C ALA A 217 -40.85 12.16 15.47
N GLU A 218 -39.67 12.70 15.76
CA GLU A 218 -38.37 12.07 15.50
C GLU A 218 -38.20 11.66 14.02
N LEU A 219 -38.76 12.43 13.09
CA LEU A 219 -38.52 12.26 11.65
C LEU A 219 -37.16 12.88 11.30
N GLU A 220 -36.10 12.11 11.45
CA GLU A 220 -34.74 12.54 11.10
C GLU A 220 -34.67 12.89 9.59
N ASN A 221 -34.08 14.05 9.25
CA ASN A 221 -33.95 14.58 7.88
C ASN A 221 -35.23 15.05 7.16
N ALA A 222 -36.34 15.27 7.87
CA ALA A 222 -37.47 16.01 7.31
C ALA A 222 -37.12 17.52 7.19
N ASP A 223 -36.41 17.89 6.14
CA ASP A 223 -36.25 19.28 5.71
C ASP A 223 -37.52 19.72 4.95
N SER A 224 -38.01 20.92 5.27
CA SER A 224 -39.32 21.44 4.81
C SER A 224 -39.23 22.11 3.44
#